data_AF-A0A2Z7A8T6-F1
#
_entry.id   AF-A0A2Z7A8T6-F1
#
_cell.length_a   1.000
_cell.length_b   1.000
_cell.length_c   1.000
_cell.angle_alpha   90.00
_cell.angle_beta   90.00
_cell.angle_gamma   90.00
#
_symmetry.space_group_name_H-M   'P 1'
#
loop_
_entity.id
_entity.type
_entity.pdbx_description
1 polymer ?
#
loop_
_entity_poly.entity_id
_entity_poly.type
_entity_poly.pdbx_seq_one_letter_code
_entity_poly.pdbx_strand_id
1 'polypeptide(L)'
;MRLQNHLSPQPEIFLEFDGKVLPTDEENISNAISAATEEIAGHGKGISDTPLTLIVKKKGVPDLTMVDLPGITRVPVHGQPDDIYEQISRIIMEFITPEESVILNVLSASVDFTTCESIRMSQKVDKNGERTLAVVTKADKAPEGLLEKVTADDVNIGLGYVCVRNRIGDESYDEARALEATLFETHPLLSTISKSMVGIPVLAQRLVQIQASIIVKCLPDIIRKINDKLSANMEDMNKLPKNLSSVAEAMTAFMHVLGCAKESLRKILIRGEFDEYSDVFEMHCTARLAEMLNQYSDQLQSKTKESESKHNFLRDEIKDLEETKAIGLPNFLPRTAFLVQLQKKFKGIYSAPFEFRCCFPTSFF
;
A
#
# COMPACT_ATOMS: atom_id res chain seq x y z
N MET A 1 20.99 14.83 1.76
CA MET A 1 21.88 15.14 2.90
C MET A 1 21.11 15.04 4.21
N ARG A 2 21.67 14.36 5.22
CA ARG A 2 21.13 14.26 6.58
C ARG A 2 22.14 14.82 7.56
N LEU A 3 21.78 15.92 8.21
CA LEU A 3 22.49 16.45 9.36
C LEU A 3 22.01 15.72 10.61
N GLN A 4 22.95 15.31 11.45
CA GLN A 4 22.68 14.64 12.71
C GLN A 4 23.53 15.26 13.81
N ASN A 5 22.89 15.68 14.90
CA ASN A 5 23.62 16.12 16.06
C ASN A 5 24.39 14.95 16.67
N HIS A 6 25.67 15.17 16.97
CA HIS A 6 26.53 14.14 17.53
C HIS A 6 27.34 14.68 18.70
N LEU A 7 27.50 13.87 19.75
CA LEU A 7 28.21 14.28 20.97
C LEU A 7 29.73 14.29 20.78
N SER A 8 30.25 13.52 19.82
CA SER A 8 31.69 13.47 19.53
C SER A 8 32.19 14.83 19.00
N PRO A 9 33.38 15.27 19.42
CA PRO A 9 34.00 16.47 18.89
C PRO A 9 34.45 16.33 17.43
N GLN A 10 34.71 15.10 16.96
CA GLN A 10 35.08 14.85 15.57
C GLN A 10 33.83 14.64 14.71
N PRO A 11 33.70 15.35 13.57
CA PRO A 11 32.62 15.12 12.64
C PRO A 11 32.80 13.77 11.95
N GLU A 12 31.71 13.04 11.77
CA GLU A 12 31.69 11.83 10.92
C GLU A 12 30.89 12.17 9.67
N ILE A 13 31.51 11.94 8.50
CA ILE A 13 30.88 12.19 7.22
C ILE A 13 30.96 10.91 6.39
N PHE A 14 29.82 10.46 5.90
CA PHE A 14 29.74 9.26 5.07
C PHE A 14 28.68 9.40 3.99
N LEU A 15 28.96 8.81 2.84
CA LEU A 15 28.09 8.77 1.69
C LEU A 15 27.53 7.35 1.55
N GLU A 16 26.20 7.24 1.53
CA GLU A 16 25.48 5.98 1.35
C GLU A 16 24.80 5.93 -0.02
N PHE A 17 25.02 4.84 -0.76
CA PHE A 17 24.37 4.55 -2.04
C PHE A 17 24.53 3.06 -2.40
N ASP A 18 23.56 2.46 -3.08
CA ASP A 18 23.60 1.04 -3.51
C ASP A 18 24.03 0.04 -2.42
N GLY A 19 23.62 0.28 -1.17
CA GLY A 19 23.99 -0.54 -0.01
C GLY A 19 25.45 -0.41 0.43
N LYS A 20 26.23 0.49 -0.18
CA LYS A 20 27.59 0.86 0.20
C LYS A 20 27.58 2.04 1.16
N VAL A 21 28.58 2.07 2.04
CA VAL A 21 28.85 3.18 2.95
C VAL A 21 30.30 3.60 2.75
N LEU A 22 30.52 4.82 2.27
CA LEU A 22 31.84 5.37 1.99
C LEU A 22 32.15 6.50 2.98
N PRO A 23 33.11 6.34 3.91
CA PRO A 23 33.56 7.46 4.73
C PRO A 23 34.28 8.51 3.88
N THR A 24 34.08 9.79 4.21
CA THR A 24 34.70 10.94 3.52
C THR A 24 34.96 12.07 4.52
N ASP A 25 35.58 13.15 4.07
CA ASP A 25 35.79 14.40 4.81
C ASP A 25 35.26 15.62 4.01
N GLU A 26 35.31 16.81 4.62
CA GLU A 26 34.81 18.06 4.01
C GLU A 26 35.58 18.46 2.72
N GLU A 27 36.84 18.04 2.57
CA GLU A 27 37.68 18.38 1.40
C GLU A 27 37.38 17.46 0.20
N ASN A 28 37.12 16.17 0.47
CA ASN A 28 36.96 15.14 -0.55
C ASN A 28 35.49 14.85 -0.90
N ILE A 29 34.54 15.39 -0.14
CA ILE A 29 33.10 15.12 -0.30
C ILE A 29 32.58 15.38 -1.73
N SER A 30 33.05 16.44 -2.39
CA SER A 30 32.65 16.80 -3.75
C SER A 30 33.08 15.74 -4.76
N ASN A 31 34.31 15.24 -4.59
CA ASN A 31 34.87 14.18 -5.44
C ASN A 31 34.13 12.85 -5.19
N ALA A 32 33.84 12.52 -3.93
CA ALA A 32 33.10 11.32 -3.56
C ALA A 32 31.68 11.31 -4.14
N ILE A 33 30.96 12.43 -4.05
CA ILE A 33 29.63 12.58 -4.66
C ILE A 33 29.70 12.42 -6.18
N SER A 34 30.69 13.04 -6.83
CA SER A 34 30.87 12.96 -8.29
C SER A 34 31.14 11.52 -8.73
N ALA A 35 32.07 10.83 -8.06
CA ALA A 35 32.39 9.43 -8.36
C ALA A 35 31.19 8.49 -8.17
N ALA A 36 30.44 8.65 -7.08
CA ALA A 36 29.24 7.86 -6.83
C ALA A 36 28.12 8.16 -7.84
N THR A 37 27.99 9.42 -8.27
CA THR A 37 27.03 9.79 -9.32
C THR A 37 27.38 9.13 -10.64
N GLU A 38 28.66 9.11 -11.03
CA GLU A 38 29.10 8.41 -12.25
C GLU A 38 28.89 6.89 -12.17
N GLU A 39 29.05 6.29 -10.99
CA GLU A 39 28.82 4.85 -10.80
C GLU A 39 27.34 4.48 -11.00
N ILE A 40 26.43 5.30 -10.45
CA ILE A 40 24.98 5.04 -10.47
C ILE A 40 24.35 5.43 -11.81
N ALA A 41 24.68 6.62 -12.32
CA ALA A 41 24.05 7.18 -13.53
C ALA A 41 24.82 6.83 -14.82
N GLY A 42 26.01 6.25 -14.69
CA GLY A 42 26.91 5.92 -15.80
C GLY A 42 27.71 7.13 -16.31
N HIS A 43 28.67 6.87 -17.20
CA HIS A 43 29.45 7.91 -17.85
C HIS A 43 28.59 8.63 -18.91
N GLY A 44 28.07 9.82 -18.58
CA GLY A 44 27.25 10.61 -19.51
C GLY A 44 26.38 11.66 -18.85
N LYS A 45 25.28 12.05 -19.51
CA LYS A 45 24.27 12.99 -18.99
C LYS A 45 22.98 12.28 -18.53
N GLY A 46 23.09 10.99 -18.24
CA GLY A 46 21.99 10.16 -17.75
C GLY A 46 21.51 10.59 -16.36
N ILE A 47 20.32 10.14 -15.98
CA ILE A 47 19.73 10.35 -14.66
C ILE A 47 19.34 8.99 -14.09
N SER A 48 19.49 8.85 -12.78
CA SER A 48 19.03 7.70 -12.00
C SER A 48 18.09 8.19 -10.91
N ASP A 49 17.11 7.36 -10.55
CA ASP A 49 16.23 7.58 -9.41
C ASP A 49 16.81 7.03 -8.09
N THR A 50 18.01 6.43 -8.14
CA THR A 50 18.70 5.93 -6.95
C THR A 50 19.29 7.10 -6.15
N PRO A 51 18.87 7.31 -4.88
CA PRO A 51 19.30 8.46 -4.10
C PRO A 51 20.72 8.29 -3.53
N LEU A 52 21.48 9.38 -3.54
CA LEU A 52 22.75 9.52 -2.81
C LEU A 52 22.50 10.14 -1.43
N THR A 53 22.74 9.38 -0.36
CA THR A 53 22.51 9.86 1.01
C THR A 53 23.82 10.24 1.68
N LEU A 54 24.14 11.54 1.64
CA LEU A 54 25.21 12.10 2.46
C LEU A 54 24.74 12.26 3.91
N ILE A 55 25.45 11.66 4.87
CA ILE A 55 25.20 11.81 6.30
C ILE A 55 26.36 12.57 6.94
N VAL A 56 26.04 13.63 7.67
CA VAL A 56 26.99 14.49 8.37
C VAL A 56 26.59 14.53 9.84
N LYS A 57 27.39 13.88 10.67
CA LYS A 57 27.27 13.91 12.12
C LYS A 57 28.25 14.92 12.68
N LYS A 58 27.75 15.99 13.30
CA LYS A 58 28.60 17.05 13.86
C LYS A 58 27.96 17.62 15.10
N LYS A 59 28.76 18.01 16.09
CA LYS A 59 28.25 18.63 17.30
C LYS A 59 27.65 20.00 16.99
N GLY A 60 26.41 20.23 17.41
CA GLY A 60 25.74 21.53 17.28
C GLY A 60 25.06 21.77 15.92
N VAL A 61 24.96 20.76 15.06
CA VAL A 61 24.06 20.82 13.89
C VAL A 61 22.67 20.31 14.27
N PRO A 62 21.59 20.85 13.68
CA PRO A 62 20.25 20.33 13.91
C PRO A 62 20.06 18.98 13.18
N ASP A 63 19.11 18.19 13.67
CA ASP A 63 18.64 17.00 12.94
C ASP A 63 17.77 17.47 11.77
N LEU A 64 18.34 17.45 10.57
CA LEU A 64 17.70 18.00 9.36
C LEU A 64 17.98 17.11 8.16
N THR A 65 16.95 16.82 7.37
CA THR A 65 17.09 16.17 6.07
C THR A 65 16.83 17.19 4.98
N MET A 66 17.79 17.35 4.08
CA MET A 66 17.68 18.16 2.87
C MET A 66 17.84 17.25 1.65
N VAL A 67 16.98 17.43 0.66
CA VAL A 67 17.04 16.70 -0.60
C VAL A 67 17.39 17.69 -1.70
N ASP A 68 18.48 17.43 -2.39
CA ASP A 68 18.83 18.14 -3.62
C ASP A 68 18.29 17.33 -4.79
N LEU A 69 17.58 17.99 -5.71
CA LEU A 69 16.85 17.35 -6.80
C LEU A 69 17.47 17.75 -8.14
N PRO A 70 17.41 16.89 -9.17
CA PRO A 70 17.93 17.21 -10.48
C PRO A 70 17.32 18.50 -11.06
N GLY A 71 18.15 19.30 -11.72
CA GLY A 71 17.70 20.51 -12.42
C GLY A 71 16.74 20.17 -13.56
N ILE A 72 15.65 20.93 -13.67
CA ILE A 72 14.61 20.69 -14.67
C ILE A 72 15.12 21.06 -16.08
N THR A 73 15.13 20.09 -16.99
CA THR A 73 15.43 20.29 -18.43
C THR A 73 14.21 19.96 -19.28
N ARG A 74 13.78 20.89 -20.16
CA ARG A 74 12.62 20.69 -21.05
C ARG A 74 12.95 19.98 -22.36
N VAL A 75 14.19 20.13 -22.83
CA VAL A 75 14.64 19.60 -24.12
C VAL A 75 15.86 18.73 -23.85
N PRO A 76 15.86 17.47 -24.32
CA PRO A 76 17.02 16.61 -24.20
C PRO A 76 18.19 17.23 -24.97
N VAL A 77 19.33 17.38 -24.31
CA VAL A 77 20.58 17.73 -24.98
C VAL A 77 21.30 16.46 -25.43
N HIS A 78 22.23 16.55 -26.38
CA HIS A 78 22.99 15.39 -26.87
C HIS A 78 23.54 14.54 -25.71
N GLY A 79 23.17 13.25 -25.71
CA GLY A 79 23.52 12.27 -24.69
C GLY A 79 22.48 12.05 -23.59
N GLN A 80 21.34 12.74 -23.60
CA GLN A 80 20.19 12.47 -22.73
C GLN A 80 19.10 11.68 -23.47
N PRO A 81 18.32 10.84 -22.75
CA PRO A 81 17.17 10.17 -23.32
C PRO A 81 16.03 11.15 -23.63
N ASP A 82 15.17 10.81 -24.58
CA ASP A 82 14.07 11.68 -25.04
C ASP A 82 13.05 11.99 -23.93
N ASP A 83 12.90 11.09 -22.96
CA ASP A 83 11.99 11.18 -21.82
C ASP A 83 12.63 11.81 -20.57
N ILE A 84 13.79 12.46 -20.70
CA ILE A 84 14.54 13.03 -19.55
C ILE A 84 13.69 13.96 -18.67
N TYR A 85 12.81 14.75 -19.30
CA TYR A 85 11.90 15.63 -18.59
C TYR A 85 10.93 14.86 -17.69
N GLU A 86 10.35 13.78 -18.20
CA GLU A 86 9.40 12.95 -17.46
C GLU A 86 10.11 12.21 -16.31
N GLN A 87 11.34 11.75 -16.53
CA GLN A 87 12.15 11.14 -15.48
C GLN A 87 12.44 12.13 -14.34
N ILE A 88 12.92 13.34 -14.66
CA ILE A 88 13.17 14.40 -13.67
C ILE A 88 11.88 14.78 -12.95
N SER A 89 10.79 14.97 -13.70
CA SER A 89 9.49 15.31 -13.12
C SER A 89 9.02 14.23 -12.15
N ARG A 90 9.17 12.95 -12.50
CA ARG A 90 8.81 11.82 -11.63
C ARG A 90 9.61 11.86 -10.32
N ILE A 91 10.93 12.03 -10.40
CA ILE A 91 11.80 12.13 -9.22
C ILE A 91 11.39 13.31 -8.35
N ILE A 92 11.23 14.51 -8.93
CA ILE A 92 10.83 15.70 -8.16
C ILE A 92 9.49 15.47 -7.47
N MET A 93 8.48 14.99 -8.20
CA MET A 93 7.14 14.76 -7.66
C MET A 93 7.13 13.78 -6.50
N GLU A 94 7.97 12.74 -6.51
CA GLU A 94 8.11 11.79 -5.40
C GLU A 94 8.48 12.50 -4.08
N PHE A 95 9.40 13.47 -4.14
CA PHE A 95 9.87 14.19 -2.96
C PHE A 95 8.98 15.36 -2.53
N ILE A 96 8.27 16.01 -3.46
CA ILE A 96 7.43 17.17 -3.14
C ILE A 96 5.96 16.81 -2.87
N THR A 97 5.49 15.62 -3.24
CA THR A 97 4.10 15.18 -3.02
C THR A 97 3.75 15.00 -1.53
N PRO A 98 4.61 14.42 -0.67
CA PRO A 98 4.30 14.30 0.76
C PRO A 98 4.04 15.66 1.41
N GLU A 99 2.93 15.78 2.14
CA GLU A 99 2.50 17.04 2.77
C GLU A 99 3.45 17.49 3.88
N GLU A 100 4.22 16.55 4.45
CA GLU A 100 5.22 16.81 5.48
C GLU A 100 6.51 17.47 4.93
N SER A 101 6.65 17.59 3.60
CA SER A 101 7.83 18.18 2.96
C SER A 101 7.73 19.69 2.77
N VAL A 102 8.83 20.41 3.05
CA VAL A 102 8.99 21.84 2.72
C VAL A 102 9.56 21.95 1.32
N ILE A 103 8.90 22.73 0.45
CA ILE A 103 9.35 22.97 -0.92
C ILE A 103 10.13 24.28 -0.96
N LEU A 104 11.37 24.21 -1.44
CA LEU A 104 12.22 25.38 -1.68
C LEU A 104 12.34 25.64 -3.18
N ASN A 105 11.57 26.60 -3.70
CA ASN A 105 11.63 26.99 -5.10
C ASN A 105 12.79 27.97 -5.32
N VAL A 106 13.88 27.48 -5.91
CA VAL A 106 15.02 28.31 -6.27
C VAL A 106 14.78 28.95 -7.64
N LEU A 107 14.66 30.28 -7.66
CA LEU A 107 14.37 31.09 -8.84
C LEU A 107 15.55 32.02 -9.15
N SER A 108 15.68 32.45 -10.40
CA SER A 108 16.64 33.49 -10.79
C SER A 108 15.93 34.83 -10.89
N ALA A 109 16.48 35.92 -10.35
CA ALA A 109 15.90 37.25 -10.47
C ALA A 109 15.69 37.69 -11.94
N SER A 110 16.52 37.16 -12.84
CA SER A 110 16.52 37.47 -14.26
C SER A 110 15.34 36.87 -15.06
N VAL A 111 14.61 35.90 -14.50
CA VAL A 111 13.53 35.22 -15.23
C VAL A 111 12.16 35.72 -14.76
N ASP A 112 11.14 35.44 -15.56
CA ASP A 112 9.74 35.61 -15.18
C ASP A 112 9.26 34.38 -14.39
N PHE A 113 8.82 34.59 -13.15
CA PHE A 113 8.43 33.51 -12.24
C PHE A 113 7.24 32.71 -12.74
N THR A 114 6.35 33.34 -13.51
CA THR A 114 5.16 32.68 -14.09
C THR A 114 5.53 31.59 -15.11
N THR A 115 6.73 31.67 -15.68
CA THR A 115 7.23 30.72 -16.68
C THR A 115 8.02 29.55 -16.08
N CYS A 116 8.34 29.64 -14.79
CA CYS A 116 9.19 28.70 -14.08
C CYS A 116 8.51 27.35 -13.86
N GLU A 117 9.20 26.29 -14.28
CA GLU A 117 8.68 24.93 -14.17
C GLU A 117 8.56 24.46 -12.71
N SER A 118 9.51 24.87 -11.85
CA SER A 118 9.49 24.57 -10.42
C SER A 118 8.23 25.09 -9.74
N ILE A 119 7.77 26.30 -10.10
CA ILE A 119 6.53 26.90 -9.61
C ILE A 119 5.32 26.08 -10.07
N ARG A 120 5.27 25.71 -11.35
CA ARG A 120 4.19 24.87 -11.89
C ARG A 120 4.11 23.53 -11.18
N MET A 121 5.26 22.89 -10.89
CA MET A 121 5.33 21.62 -10.18
C MET A 121 4.91 21.76 -8.71
N SER A 122 5.39 22.78 -8.00
CA SER A 122 4.99 23.00 -6.59
C SER A 122 3.50 23.31 -6.46
N GLN A 123 2.91 24.11 -7.36
CA GLN A 123 1.48 24.42 -7.33
C GLN A 123 0.56 23.21 -7.55
N LYS A 124 1.05 22.14 -8.20
CA LYS A 124 0.28 20.89 -8.34
C LYS A 124 0.05 20.18 -7.00
N VAL A 125 0.98 20.34 -6.05
CA VAL A 125 0.99 19.65 -4.75
C VAL A 125 0.80 20.59 -3.56
N ASP A 126 0.88 21.91 -3.79
CA ASP A 126 0.75 22.97 -2.79
C ASP A 126 0.19 24.25 -3.43
N LYS A 127 -1.09 24.21 -3.82
CA LYS A 127 -1.76 25.30 -4.56
C LYS A 127 -1.82 26.62 -3.78
N ASN A 128 -1.90 26.55 -2.45
CA ASN A 128 -1.98 27.71 -1.56
C ASN A 128 -0.59 28.16 -1.05
N GLY A 129 0.47 27.41 -1.37
CA GLY A 129 1.82 27.71 -0.91
C GLY A 129 2.02 27.57 0.60
N GLU A 130 1.27 26.68 1.28
CA GLU A 130 1.34 26.50 2.73
C GLU A 130 2.70 25.97 3.21
N ARG A 131 3.45 25.31 2.32
CA ARG A 131 4.75 24.70 2.60
C ARG A 131 5.80 25.02 1.54
N THR A 132 5.54 26.03 0.69
CA THR A 132 6.42 26.44 -0.40
C THR A 132 7.02 27.82 -0.13
N LEU A 133 8.36 27.90 -0.09
CA LEU A 133 9.13 29.14 0.00
C LEU A 133 9.87 29.39 -1.32
N ALA A 134 9.85 30.62 -1.82
CA ALA A 134 10.62 31.00 -3.00
C ALA A 134 11.94 31.68 -2.62
N VAL A 135 13.06 31.19 -3.13
CA VAL A 135 14.39 31.78 -2.97
C VAL A 135 14.83 32.37 -4.29
N VAL A 136 14.92 33.69 -4.35
CA VAL A 136 15.31 34.41 -5.56
C VAL A 136 16.81 34.68 -5.54
N THR A 137 17.53 33.95 -6.37
CA THR A 137 18.99 34.04 -6.54
C THR A 137 19.37 35.05 -7.62
N LYS A 138 20.66 35.41 -7.68
CA LYS A 138 21.23 36.32 -8.69
C LYS A 138 20.58 37.72 -8.67
N ALA A 139 20.16 38.18 -7.50
CA ALA A 139 19.55 39.51 -7.32
C ALA A 139 20.48 40.65 -7.78
N ASP A 140 21.79 40.45 -7.67
CA ASP A 140 22.84 41.35 -8.17
C ASP A 140 22.81 41.53 -9.69
N LYS A 141 22.39 40.51 -10.44
CA LYS A 141 22.40 40.54 -11.92
C LYS A 141 21.14 41.13 -12.55
N ALA A 142 20.03 41.09 -11.83
CA ALA A 142 18.74 41.58 -12.33
C ALA A 142 17.95 42.26 -11.19
N PRO A 143 18.42 43.43 -10.72
CA PRO A 143 17.75 44.17 -9.65
C PRO A 143 16.48 44.90 -10.12
N GLU A 144 16.38 45.18 -11.42
CA GLU A 144 15.26 45.89 -12.03
C GLU A 144 13.97 45.06 -11.96
N GLY A 145 12.90 45.64 -11.43
CA GLY A 145 11.59 44.97 -11.32
C GLY A 145 11.51 43.88 -10.25
N LEU A 146 12.58 43.64 -9.49
CA LEU A 146 12.62 42.54 -8.52
C LEU A 146 11.67 42.78 -7.33
N LEU A 147 11.61 44.02 -6.81
CA LEU A 147 10.72 44.37 -5.71
C LEU A 147 9.25 44.13 -6.08
N GLU A 148 8.86 44.55 -7.28
CA GLU A 148 7.51 44.38 -7.81
C GLU A 148 7.17 42.90 -7.93
N LYS A 149 8.07 42.09 -8.52
CA LYS A 149 7.88 40.63 -8.66
C LYS A 149 7.64 39.93 -7.32
N VAL A 150 8.43 40.25 -6.30
CA VAL A 150 8.33 39.57 -4.99
C VAL A 150 7.21 40.11 -4.10
N THR A 151 6.69 41.31 -4.40
CA THR A 151 5.60 41.94 -3.64
C THR A 151 4.24 41.66 -4.26
N ALA A 152 4.15 41.58 -5.59
CA ALA A 152 2.91 41.26 -6.30
C ALA A 152 2.48 39.81 -6.06
N ASP A 153 3.44 38.89 -5.90
CA ASP A 153 3.20 37.47 -5.69
C ASP A 153 2.24 36.84 -6.71
N ASP A 154 2.48 37.11 -8.01
CA ASP A 154 1.63 36.64 -9.11
C ASP A 154 1.53 35.10 -9.20
N VAL A 155 2.40 34.37 -8.50
CA VAL A 155 2.47 32.91 -8.47
C VAL A 155 2.04 32.29 -7.12
N ASN A 156 1.49 33.09 -6.20
CA ASN A 156 0.87 32.66 -4.94
C ASN A 156 1.77 31.76 -4.06
N ILE A 157 2.90 32.32 -3.59
CA ILE A 157 3.84 31.63 -2.70
C ILE A 157 3.51 31.98 -1.26
N GLY A 158 2.72 31.12 -0.60
CA GLY A 158 2.21 31.35 0.75
C GLY A 158 3.27 31.61 1.84
N LEU A 159 4.46 31.00 1.77
CA LEU A 159 5.57 31.31 2.71
C LEU A 159 6.40 32.55 2.30
N GLY A 160 6.11 33.13 1.13
CA GLY A 160 6.71 34.33 0.57
C GLY A 160 8.05 34.09 -0.12
N TYR A 161 8.81 35.18 -0.25
CA TYR A 161 10.08 35.24 -0.99
C TYR A 161 11.24 35.65 -0.09
N VAL A 162 12.42 35.11 -0.40
CA VAL A 162 13.71 35.60 0.12
C VAL A 162 14.70 35.79 -1.03
N CYS A 163 15.20 37.00 -1.21
CA CYS A 163 16.20 37.33 -2.23
C CYS A 163 17.61 37.19 -1.67
N VAL A 164 18.51 36.56 -2.44
CA VAL A 164 19.88 36.26 -1.99
C VAL A 164 20.92 36.58 -3.07
N ARG A 165 22.14 36.87 -2.61
CA ARG A 165 23.35 36.92 -3.44
C ARG A 165 24.22 35.70 -3.11
N ASN A 166 24.45 34.89 -4.13
CA ASN A 166 25.36 33.75 -4.03
C ASN A 166 26.81 34.20 -4.22
N ARG A 167 27.74 33.30 -3.88
CA ARG A 167 29.18 33.50 -4.07
C ARG A 167 29.49 33.67 -5.57
N ILE A 168 30.37 34.61 -5.90
CA ILE A 168 30.80 34.87 -7.29
C ILE A 168 32.31 34.64 -7.37
N GLY A 169 32.75 33.78 -8.30
CA GLY A 169 34.17 33.42 -8.43
C GLY A 169 34.71 32.76 -7.16
N ASP A 170 35.90 33.20 -6.74
CA ASP A 170 36.68 32.61 -5.64
C ASP A 170 36.52 33.33 -4.30
N GLU A 171 35.47 34.15 -4.13
CA GLU A 171 35.12 34.78 -2.86
C GLU A 171 35.09 33.75 -1.71
N SER A 172 35.55 34.13 -0.52
CA SER A 172 35.31 33.33 0.68
C SER A 172 33.85 33.42 1.14
N TYR A 173 33.42 32.55 2.05
CA TYR A 173 32.06 32.60 2.60
C TYR A 173 31.79 33.93 3.31
N ASP A 174 32.73 34.41 4.13
CA ASP A 174 32.59 35.65 4.89
C ASP A 174 32.57 36.88 3.98
N GLU A 175 33.43 36.91 2.97
CA GLU A 175 33.42 37.96 1.94
C GLU A 175 32.08 38.00 1.20
N ALA A 176 31.57 36.85 0.77
CA ALA A 176 30.30 36.78 0.07
C ALA A 176 29.12 37.25 0.93
N ARG A 177 29.14 37.00 2.24
CA ARG A 177 28.13 37.50 3.19
C ARG A 177 28.24 39.00 3.40
N ALA A 178 29.45 39.55 3.53
CA ALA A 178 29.67 40.98 3.68
C ALA A 178 29.22 41.77 2.43
N LEU A 179 29.53 41.24 1.25
CA LEU A 179 29.10 41.83 -0.03
C LEU A 179 27.58 41.73 -0.24
N GLU A 180 26.95 40.63 0.19
CA GLU A 180 25.49 40.50 0.16
C GLU A 180 24.82 41.56 1.04
N ALA A 181 25.28 41.72 2.29
CA ALA A 181 24.75 42.73 3.19
C ALA A 181 24.89 44.13 2.59
N THR A 182 26.09 44.45 2.08
CA THR A 182 26.36 45.74 1.41
C THR A 182 25.44 45.97 0.21
N LEU A 183 25.20 44.95 -0.62
CA LEU A 183 24.31 45.03 -1.78
C LEU A 183 22.89 45.43 -1.35
N PHE A 184 22.30 44.70 -0.40
CA PHE A 184 20.93 44.96 0.06
C PHE A 184 20.81 46.19 0.97
N GLU A 185 21.91 46.81 1.38
CA GLU A 185 21.92 48.08 2.12
C GLU A 185 22.05 49.29 1.20
N THR A 186 22.92 49.21 0.19
CA THR A 186 23.37 50.38 -0.57
C THR A 186 22.77 50.46 -1.97
N HIS A 187 22.38 49.34 -2.58
CA HIS A 187 21.92 49.33 -3.96
C HIS A 187 20.56 50.05 -4.11
N PRO A 188 20.41 51.05 -5.00
CA PRO A 188 19.22 51.92 -5.06
C PRO A 188 17.88 51.20 -5.18
N LEU A 189 17.86 50.07 -5.92
CA LEU A 189 16.64 49.29 -6.17
C LEU A 189 16.44 48.13 -5.19
N LEU A 190 17.51 47.62 -4.57
CA LEU A 190 17.42 46.42 -3.72
C LEU A 190 17.30 46.78 -2.24
N SER A 191 17.78 47.97 -1.84
CA SER A 191 17.67 48.48 -0.47
C SER A 191 16.24 48.81 -0.05
N THR A 192 15.33 48.96 -1.02
CA THR A 192 13.89 49.18 -0.82
C THR A 192 13.15 47.88 -0.47
N ILE A 193 13.72 46.71 -0.78
CA ILE A 193 13.14 45.42 -0.40
C ILE A 193 13.25 45.26 1.11
N SER A 194 12.18 44.76 1.74
CA SER A 194 12.12 44.54 3.18
C SER A 194 13.31 43.71 3.67
N LYS A 195 13.93 44.14 4.78
CA LYS A 195 15.04 43.43 5.43
C LYS A 195 14.67 42.02 5.88
N SER A 196 13.37 41.74 6.07
CA SER A 196 12.89 40.38 6.38
C SER A 196 12.78 39.46 5.16
N MET A 197 13.11 39.93 3.96
CA MET A 197 13.02 39.21 2.68
C MET A 197 14.36 39.17 1.93
N VAL A 198 15.47 39.60 2.55
CA VAL A 198 16.76 39.66 1.85
C VAL A 198 17.88 39.06 2.70
N GLY A 199 18.78 38.35 2.03
CA GLY A 199 20.01 37.82 2.61
C GLY A 199 19.91 36.38 3.10
N ILE A 200 21.04 35.66 3.03
CA ILE A 200 21.16 34.28 3.51
C ILE A 200 20.90 34.14 5.03
N PRO A 201 21.34 35.06 5.91
CA PRO A 201 21.01 34.96 7.34
C PRO A 201 19.50 34.92 7.60
N VAL A 202 18.74 35.74 6.85
CA VAL A 202 17.27 35.78 6.93
C VAL A 202 16.66 34.52 6.35
N LEU A 203 17.19 34.01 5.22
CA LEU A 203 16.78 32.72 4.66
C LEU A 203 16.95 31.59 5.69
N ALA A 204 18.11 31.49 6.33
CA ALA A 204 18.38 30.47 7.33
C ALA A 204 17.41 30.56 8.52
N GLN A 205 17.17 31.76 9.04
CA GLN A 205 16.22 31.98 10.13
C GLN A 205 14.79 31.59 9.73
N ARG A 206 14.35 31.99 8.52
CA ARG A 206 13.03 31.65 7.97
C ARG A 206 12.85 30.14 7.84
N LEU A 207 13.84 29.45 7.27
CA LEU A 207 13.79 27.99 7.09
C LEU A 207 13.65 27.25 8.42
N VAL A 208 14.38 27.68 9.46
CA VAL A 208 14.26 27.10 10.81
C VAL A 208 12.85 27.30 11.38
N GLN A 209 12.27 28.49 11.23
CA GLN A 209 10.91 28.80 11.70
C GLN A 209 9.84 27.99 10.96
N ILE A 210 9.94 27.92 9.63
CA ILE A 210 9.04 27.15 8.76
C ILE A 210 9.10 25.67 9.13
N GLN A 211 10.31 25.12 9.28
CA GLN A 211 10.50 23.74 9.66
C GLN A 211 9.88 23.44 11.04
N ALA A 212 10.13 24.28 12.05
CA ALA A 212 9.54 24.10 13.37
C ALA A 212 8.01 24.13 13.33
N SER A 213 7.42 25.05 12.56
CA SER A 213 5.97 25.16 12.40
C SER A 213 5.36 23.91 11.76
N ILE A 214 5.98 23.39 10.70
CA ILE A 214 5.49 22.20 10.00
C ILE A 214 5.63 20.95 10.86
N ILE A 215 6.75 20.79 11.60
CA ILE A 215 6.90 19.68 12.55
C ILE A 215 5.75 19.68 13.57
N VAL A 216 5.43 20.86 14.14
CA VAL A 216 4.32 20.99 15.10
C VAL A 216 2.97 20.68 14.46
N LYS A 217 2.73 21.13 13.21
CA LYS A 217 1.49 20.86 12.47
C LYS A 217 1.30 19.37 12.17
N CYS A 218 2.38 18.67 11.81
CA CYS A 218 2.33 17.26 11.42
C CYS A 218 2.33 16.28 12.62
N LEU A 219 2.83 16.70 13.79
CA LEU A 219 2.99 15.81 14.95
C LEU A 219 1.70 15.12 15.42
N PRO A 220 0.53 15.80 15.50
CA PRO A 220 -0.72 15.15 15.89
C PRO A 220 -1.13 14.01 14.95
N ASP A 221 -0.99 14.21 13.65
CA ASP A 221 -1.31 13.18 12.65
C ASP A 221 -0.32 12.02 12.67
N ILE A 222 0.96 12.31 12.91
CA ILE A 222 1.97 11.26 13.11
C ILE A 222 1.59 10.41 14.33
N ILE A 223 1.23 11.02 15.46
CA ILE A 223 0.79 10.32 16.67
C ILE A 223 -0.45 9.46 16.38
N ARG A 224 -1.44 10.02 15.66
CA ARG A 224 -2.63 9.27 15.25
C ARG A 224 -2.27 8.07 14.37
N LYS A 225 -1.48 8.26 13.30
CA LYS A 225 -1.00 7.17 12.42
C LYS A 225 -0.26 6.08 13.19
N ILE A 226 0.54 6.45 14.20
CA ILE A 226 1.24 5.50 15.07
C ILE A 226 0.25 4.70 15.92
N ASN A 227 -0.71 5.36 16.56
CA ASN A 227 -1.72 4.71 17.40
C ASN A 227 -2.64 3.80 16.58
N ASP A 228 -3.05 4.22 15.39
CA ASP A 228 -3.86 3.41 14.47
C ASP A 228 -3.11 2.13 14.10
N LYS A 229 -1.82 2.24 13.72
CA LYS A 229 -0.96 1.08 13.43
C LYS A 229 -0.74 0.21 14.66
N LEU A 230 -0.56 0.80 15.83
CA LEU A 230 -0.39 0.06 17.08
C LEU A 230 -1.66 -0.75 17.42
N SER A 231 -2.83 -0.14 17.30
CA SER A 231 -4.11 -0.80 17.54
C SER A 231 -4.33 -1.96 16.57
N ALA A 232 -4.11 -1.75 15.28
CA ALA A 232 -4.22 -2.81 14.28
C ALA A 232 -3.26 -3.98 14.57
N ASN A 233 -2.00 -3.66 14.90
CA ASN A 233 -1.01 -4.68 15.27
C ASN A 233 -1.39 -5.42 16.56
N MET A 234 -1.98 -4.74 17.55
CA MET A 234 -2.47 -5.37 18.77
C MET A 234 -3.66 -6.31 18.48
N GLU A 235 -4.59 -5.90 17.62
CA GLU A 235 -5.70 -6.74 17.18
C GLU A 235 -5.21 -8.01 16.47
N ASP A 236 -4.24 -7.87 15.56
CA ASP A 236 -3.65 -9.01 14.87
C ASP A 236 -2.85 -9.91 15.82
N MET A 237 -2.10 -9.33 16.75
CA MET A 237 -1.41 -10.09 17.80
C MET A 237 -2.39 -10.87 18.69
N ASN A 238 -3.58 -10.31 18.96
CA ASN A 238 -4.61 -11.00 19.75
C ASN A 238 -5.27 -12.17 19.01
N LYS A 239 -5.23 -12.18 17.66
CA LYS A 239 -5.68 -13.34 16.85
C LYS A 239 -4.66 -14.47 16.86
N LEU A 240 -3.39 -14.17 17.15
CA LEU A 240 -2.36 -15.20 17.19
C LEU A 240 -2.53 -16.09 18.44
N PRO A 241 -2.18 -17.38 18.34
CA PRO A 241 -2.16 -18.26 19.49
C PRO A 241 -1.24 -17.69 20.57
N LYS A 242 -1.68 -17.75 21.84
CA LYS A 242 -0.81 -17.39 22.96
C LYS A 242 0.45 -18.25 22.93
N ASN A 243 1.59 -17.66 23.23
CA ASN A 243 2.82 -18.42 23.42
C ASN A 243 2.62 -19.43 24.56
N LEU A 244 2.69 -20.71 24.22
CA LEU A 244 2.52 -21.82 25.16
C LEU A 244 3.89 -22.13 25.75
N SER A 245 4.18 -21.54 26.91
CA SER A 245 5.49 -21.62 27.56
C SER A 245 5.64 -22.86 28.45
N SER A 246 4.52 -23.53 28.75
CA SER A 246 4.49 -24.74 29.58
C SER A 246 3.63 -25.85 28.99
N VAL A 247 3.91 -27.10 29.39
CA VAL A 247 3.11 -28.28 29.02
C VAL A 247 1.67 -28.15 29.52
N ALA A 248 1.44 -27.51 30.67
CA ALA A 248 0.10 -27.27 31.22
C ALA A 248 -0.71 -26.28 30.37
N GLU A 249 -0.08 -25.20 29.90
CA GLU A 249 -0.70 -24.26 28.96
C GLU A 249 -1.03 -24.94 27.63
N ALA A 250 -0.10 -25.75 27.11
CA ALA A 250 -0.32 -26.49 25.87
C ALA A 250 -1.49 -27.48 25.99
N MET A 251 -1.59 -28.21 27.09
CA MET A 251 -2.71 -29.13 27.35
C MET A 251 -4.03 -28.37 27.46
N THR A 252 -4.03 -27.20 28.11
CA THR A 252 -5.22 -26.34 28.23
C THR A 252 -5.68 -25.84 26.86
N ALA A 253 -4.76 -25.36 26.03
CA ALA A 253 -5.04 -24.92 24.66
C ALA A 253 -5.57 -26.07 23.79
N PHE A 254 -4.94 -27.25 23.88
CA PHE A 254 -5.39 -28.44 23.15
C PHE A 254 -6.83 -28.83 23.54
N MET A 255 -7.13 -28.89 24.84
CA MET A 255 -8.47 -29.22 25.33
C MET A 255 -9.50 -28.17 24.90
N HIS A 256 -9.11 -26.89 24.84
CA HIS A 256 -9.97 -25.82 24.33
C HIS A 256 -10.28 -26.00 22.84
N VAL A 257 -9.26 -26.21 22.00
CA VAL A 257 -9.42 -26.46 20.56
C VAL A 257 -10.30 -27.69 20.31
N LEU A 258 -10.07 -28.78 21.03
CA LEU A 258 -10.88 -29.99 20.95
C LEU A 258 -12.35 -29.73 21.33
N GLY A 259 -12.58 -28.91 22.36
CA GLY A 259 -13.92 -28.47 22.77
C GLY A 259 -14.62 -27.65 21.68
N CYS A 260 -13.94 -26.67 21.09
CA CYS A 260 -14.45 -25.85 19.99
C CYS A 260 -14.79 -26.69 18.75
N ALA A 261 -13.90 -27.62 18.37
CA ALA A 261 -14.14 -28.52 17.24
C ALA A 261 -15.35 -29.42 17.48
N LYS A 262 -15.46 -30.00 18.68
CA LYS A 262 -16.61 -30.84 19.06
C LYS A 262 -17.92 -30.08 19.02
N GLU A 263 -17.97 -28.86 19.55
CA GLU A 263 -19.19 -28.05 19.54
C GLU A 263 -19.56 -27.60 18.13
N SER A 264 -18.58 -27.21 17.31
CA SER A 264 -18.80 -26.87 15.89
C SER A 264 -19.42 -28.04 15.12
N LEU A 265 -18.85 -29.24 15.26
CA LEU A 265 -19.41 -30.46 14.65
C LEU A 265 -20.82 -30.77 15.16
N ARG A 266 -21.08 -30.57 16.45
CA ARG A 266 -22.41 -30.78 17.04
C ARG A 266 -23.44 -29.78 16.50
N LYS A 267 -23.08 -28.51 16.40
CA LYS A 267 -23.94 -27.46 15.81
C LYS A 267 -24.30 -27.82 14.37
N ILE A 268 -23.29 -28.08 13.55
CA ILE A 268 -23.44 -28.33 12.11
C ILE A 268 -24.16 -29.66 11.83
N LEU A 269 -23.64 -30.78 12.36
CA LEU A 269 -24.09 -32.13 11.96
C LEU A 269 -25.33 -32.62 12.72
N ILE A 270 -25.50 -32.22 13.99
CA ILE A 270 -26.57 -32.76 14.84
C ILE A 270 -27.71 -31.75 14.96
N ARG A 271 -27.41 -30.47 15.18
CA ARG A 271 -28.45 -29.45 15.40
C ARG A 271 -28.89 -28.75 14.12
N GLY A 272 -28.06 -28.73 13.08
CA GLY A 272 -28.29 -27.95 11.87
C GLY A 272 -28.18 -26.44 12.09
N GLU A 273 -27.44 -26.02 13.11
CA GLU A 273 -27.08 -24.62 13.36
C GLU A 273 -25.87 -24.28 12.48
N PHE A 274 -26.04 -23.37 11.51
CA PHE A 274 -25.00 -22.96 10.55
C PHE A 274 -24.80 -21.44 10.50
N ASP A 275 -25.24 -20.72 11.53
CA ASP A 275 -25.13 -19.27 11.67
C ASP A 275 -23.69 -18.75 11.55
N GLU A 276 -22.72 -19.51 12.07
CA GLU A 276 -21.28 -19.21 11.93
C GLU A 276 -20.73 -19.45 10.51
N TYR A 277 -21.49 -20.14 9.64
CA TYR A 277 -21.09 -20.57 8.31
C TYR A 277 -22.18 -20.25 7.27
N SER A 278 -22.85 -19.10 7.41
CA SER A 278 -23.97 -18.71 6.55
C SER A 278 -23.63 -18.75 5.06
N ASP A 279 -22.39 -18.38 4.73
CA ASP A 279 -21.92 -18.21 3.35
C ASP A 279 -21.27 -19.48 2.77
N VAL A 280 -21.09 -20.52 3.60
CA VAL A 280 -20.47 -21.80 3.20
C VAL A 280 -21.56 -22.85 3.06
N PHE A 281 -22.20 -22.90 1.89
CA PHE A 281 -23.35 -23.76 1.62
C PHE A 281 -23.08 -25.27 1.81
N GLU A 282 -21.82 -25.72 1.67
CA GLU A 282 -21.44 -27.11 1.96
C GLU A 282 -21.60 -27.46 3.45
N MET A 283 -21.45 -26.48 4.35
CA MET A 283 -21.59 -26.65 5.80
C MET A 283 -23.06 -26.65 6.25
N HIS A 284 -24.02 -26.48 5.36
CA HIS A 284 -25.46 -26.54 5.68
C HIS A 284 -25.93 -28.00 5.68
N CYS A 285 -25.30 -28.82 6.52
CA CYS A 285 -25.34 -30.28 6.45
C CYS A 285 -26.75 -30.87 6.50
N THR A 286 -27.66 -30.31 7.29
CA THR A 286 -29.07 -30.74 7.36
C THR A 286 -29.83 -30.49 6.06
N ALA A 287 -29.59 -29.34 5.41
CA ALA A 287 -30.18 -29.02 4.11
C ALA A 287 -29.64 -29.97 3.02
N ARG A 288 -28.32 -30.21 3.01
CA ARG A 288 -27.69 -31.15 2.06
C ARG A 288 -28.18 -32.58 2.26
N LEU A 289 -28.36 -33.03 3.50
CA LEU A 289 -28.96 -34.33 3.79
C LEU A 289 -30.41 -34.41 3.29
N ALA A 290 -31.20 -33.35 3.46
CA ALA A 290 -32.57 -33.30 2.95
C ALA A 290 -32.61 -33.36 1.41
N GLU A 291 -31.73 -32.63 0.73
CA GLU A 291 -31.57 -32.72 -0.73
C GLU A 291 -31.20 -34.13 -1.18
N MET A 292 -30.25 -34.78 -0.51
CA MET A 292 -29.88 -36.18 -0.80
C MET A 292 -31.07 -37.12 -0.63
N LEU A 293 -31.84 -36.98 0.45
CA LEU A 293 -33.03 -37.81 0.69
C LEU A 293 -34.13 -37.56 -0.37
N ASN A 294 -34.29 -36.33 -0.83
CA ASN A 294 -35.22 -36.01 -1.92
C ASN A 294 -34.77 -36.65 -3.23
N GLN A 295 -33.50 -36.53 -3.59
CA GLN A 295 -32.93 -37.20 -4.78
C GLN A 295 -33.11 -38.72 -4.71
N TYR A 296 -32.92 -39.31 -3.54
CA TYR A 296 -33.16 -40.74 -3.34
C TYR A 296 -34.64 -41.13 -3.53
N SER A 297 -35.56 -40.32 -3.02
CA SER A 297 -37.00 -40.50 -3.26
C SER A 297 -37.34 -40.48 -4.74
N ASP A 298 -36.78 -39.51 -5.49
CA ASP A 298 -36.99 -39.40 -6.94
C ASP A 298 -36.44 -40.61 -7.70
N GLN A 299 -35.25 -41.10 -7.31
CA GLN A 299 -34.66 -42.32 -7.87
C GLN A 299 -35.49 -43.57 -7.60
N LEU A 300 -36.07 -43.71 -6.40
CA LEU A 300 -36.98 -44.81 -6.10
C LEU A 300 -38.24 -44.75 -6.97
N GLN A 301 -38.79 -43.55 -7.17
CA GLN A 301 -39.97 -43.35 -8.01
C GLN A 301 -39.68 -43.63 -9.49
N SER A 302 -38.51 -43.22 -10.01
CA SER A 302 -38.12 -43.48 -11.41
C SER A 302 -37.91 -44.97 -11.67
N LYS A 303 -37.20 -45.70 -10.80
CA LYS A 303 -37.02 -47.17 -10.91
C LYS A 303 -38.37 -47.91 -10.86
N THR A 304 -39.32 -47.41 -10.09
CA THR A 304 -40.68 -47.97 -10.04
C THR A 304 -41.43 -47.75 -11.36
N LYS A 305 -41.31 -46.56 -11.97
CA LYS A 305 -41.93 -46.23 -13.27
C LYS A 305 -41.30 -46.96 -14.45
N GLU A 306 -39.98 -47.19 -14.46
CA GLU A 306 -39.31 -48.02 -15.47
C GLU A 306 -39.74 -49.49 -15.41
N SER A 307 -40.08 -50.01 -14.21
CA SER A 307 -40.66 -51.35 -14.08
C SER A 307 -42.06 -51.46 -14.69
N GLU A 308 -42.82 -50.36 -14.71
CA GLU A 308 -44.18 -50.28 -15.26
C GLU A 308 -44.20 -49.94 -16.76
N SER A 309 -43.15 -49.31 -17.32
CA SER A 309 -43.10 -48.91 -18.73
C SER A 309 -42.56 -49.97 -19.70
N LYS A 310 -42.17 -51.17 -19.22
CA LYS A 310 -41.84 -52.28 -20.12
C LYS A 310 -43.06 -52.64 -20.96
N HIS A 311 -42.83 -52.78 -22.27
CA HIS A 311 -43.74 -53.00 -23.40
C HIS A 311 -44.79 -54.16 -23.29
N ASN A 312 -44.97 -54.78 -22.11
CA ASN A 312 -45.83 -55.92 -21.84
C ASN A 312 -46.65 -55.72 -20.56
N PHE A 313 -47.41 -54.62 -20.47
CA PHE A 313 -48.31 -54.35 -19.34
C PHE A 313 -49.18 -55.59 -19.02
N LEU A 314 -49.07 -56.08 -17.78
CA LEU A 314 -49.77 -57.24 -17.21
C LEU A 314 -49.42 -58.63 -17.78
N ARG A 315 -48.47 -58.76 -18.72
CA ARG A 315 -48.22 -60.07 -19.35
C ARG A 315 -47.53 -61.05 -18.39
N ASP A 316 -46.58 -60.56 -17.61
CA ASP A 316 -45.86 -61.36 -16.61
C ASP A 316 -46.73 -61.61 -15.38
N GLU A 317 -47.61 -60.67 -15.03
CA GLU A 317 -48.61 -60.77 -13.97
C GLU A 317 -49.70 -61.80 -14.30
N ILE A 318 -50.20 -61.80 -15.53
CA ILE A 318 -51.17 -62.80 -16.01
C ILE A 318 -50.51 -64.19 -16.06
N LYS A 319 -49.26 -64.29 -16.51
CA LYS A 319 -48.51 -65.54 -16.50
C LYS A 319 -48.34 -66.09 -15.08
N ASP A 320 -47.92 -65.27 -14.12
CA ASP A 320 -47.80 -65.68 -12.72
C ASP A 320 -49.16 -66.10 -12.12
N LEU A 321 -50.27 -65.47 -12.54
CA LEU A 321 -51.63 -65.85 -12.14
C LEU A 321 -52.06 -67.19 -12.73
N GLU A 322 -51.74 -67.47 -14.00
CA GLU A 322 -52.04 -68.74 -14.66
C GLU A 322 -51.22 -69.89 -14.08
N GLU A 323 -49.94 -69.67 -13.78
CA GLU A 323 -49.03 -70.66 -13.18
C GLU A 323 -49.39 -70.99 -11.72
N THR A 324 -50.18 -70.15 -11.06
CA THR A 324 -50.62 -70.34 -9.66
C THR A 324 -52.07 -70.82 -9.52
N LYS A 325 -52.77 -71.10 -10.63
CA LYS A 325 -54.11 -71.71 -10.61
C LYS A 325 -54.05 -73.13 -10.06
N ALA A 326 -54.44 -73.30 -8.80
CA ALA A 326 -54.76 -74.59 -8.20
C ALA A 326 -56.29 -74.84 -8.20
N ILE A 327 -56.74 -76.02 -7.78
CA ILE A 327 -58.16 -76.33 -7.56
C ILE A 327 -58.66 -75.42 -6.40
N GLY A 328 -59.17 -74.25 -6.74
CA GLY A 328 -59.61 -73.22 -5.79
C GLY A 328 -60.88 -72.54 -6.27
N LEU A 329 -61.56 -71.84 -5.37
CA LEU A 329 -62.80 -71.14 -5.68
C LEU A 329 -62.59 -70.10 -6.78
N PRO A 330 -63.45 -70.04 -7.82
CA PRO A 330 -63.36 -69.03 -8.86
C PRO A 330 -63.53 -67.62 -8.25
N ASN A 331 -62.83 -66.65 -8.83
CA ASN A 331 -62.84 -65.21 -8.45
C ASN A 331 -62.02 -64.81 -7.21
N PHE A 332 -61.14 -65.67 -6.68
CA PHE A 332 -60.16 -65.27 -5.65
C PHE A 332 -58.75 -65.15 -6.21
N LEU A 333 -58.04 -64.08 -5.83
CA LEU A 333 -56.63 -63.89 -6.19
C LEU A 333 -55.75 -64.84 -5.36
N PRO A 334 -54.92 -65.71 -5.98
CA PRO A 334 -54.01 -66.56 -5.24
C PRO A 334 -53.00 -65.74 -4.45
N ARG A 335 -52.89 -65.97 -3.13
CA ARG A 335 -51.89 -65.31 -2.26
C ARG A 335 -50.47 -65.46 -2.81
N THR A 336 -50.17 -66.61 -3.41
CA THR A 336 -48.86 -66.92 -3.99
C THR A 336 -48.51 -66.00 -5.15
N ALA A 337 -49.47 -65.71 -6.05
CA ALA A 337 -49.26 -64.79 -7.17
C ALA A 337 -48.93 -63.38 -6.67
N PHE A 338 -49.70 -62.89 -5.68
CA PHE A 338 -49.45 -61.59 -5.06
C PHE A 338 -48.06 -61.52 -4.40
N LEU A 339 -47.66 -62.56 -3.66
CA LEU A 339 -46.35 -62.60 -3.01
C LEU A 339 -45.17 -62.66 -3.99
N VAL A 340 -45.30 -63.39 -5.10
CA VAL A 340 -44.28 -63.45 -6.15
C VAL A 340 -44.09 -62.08 -6.79
N GLN A 341 -45.19 -61.38 -7.09
CA GLN A 341 -45.15 -60.03 -7.65
C GLN A 341 -44.58 -59.01 -6.66
N LEU A 342 -44.97 -59.09 -5.38
CA LEU A 342 -44.40 -58.25 -4.33
C LEU A 342 -42.90 -58.48 -4.17
N GLN A 343 -42.44 -59.75 -4.21
CA GLN A 343 -41.02 -60.08 -4.13
C GLN A 343 -40.23 -59.59 -5.35
N LYS A 344 -40.80 -59.67 -6.56
CA LYS A 344 -40.18 -59.12 -7.78
C LYS A 344 -40.01 -57.61 -7.67
N LYS A 345 -41.06 -56.88 -7.27
CA LYS A 345 -40.98 -55.42 -7.01
C LYS A 345 -39.96 -55.09 -5.92
N PHE A 346 -39.96 -55.83 -4.81
CA PHE A 346 -38.99 -55.63 -3.71
C PHE A 346 -37.54 -55.88 -4.17
N LYS A 347 -37.27 -56.95 -4.93
CA LYS A 347 -35.93 -57.22 -5.49
C LYS A 347 -35.47 -56.12 -6.44
N GLY A 348 -36.37 -55.48 -7.18
CA GLY A 348 -36.05 -54.37 -8.08
C GLY A 348 -35.60 -53.08 -7.37
N ILE A 349 -36.02 -52.89 -6.11
CA ILE A 349 -35.65 -51.72 -5.30
C ILE A 349 -34.66 -52.04 -4.18
N TYR A 350 -34.36 -53.32 -3.95
CA TYR A 350 -33.51 -53.79 -2.85
C TYR A 350 -32.08 -53.23 -2.89
N SER A 351 -31.52 -52.94 -4.07
CA SER A 351 -30.17 -52.36 -4.20
C SER A 351 -30.14 -50.85 -3.97
N ALA A 352 -31.28 -50.16 -4.03
CA ALA A 352 -31.34 -48.70 -3.97
C ALA A 352 -30.77 -48.11 -2.65
N PRO A 353 -31.02 -48.68 -1.45
CA PRO A 353 -30.41 -48.20 -0.22
C PRO A 353 -28.87 -48.30 -0.19
N PHE A 354 -28.30 -49.28 -0.89
CA PHE A 354 -26.85 -49.46 -0.97
C PHE A 354 -26.20 -48.45 -1.92
N GLU A 355 -26.84 -48.16 -3.06
CA GLU A 355 -26.42 -47.11 -3.98
C GLU A 355 -26.48 -45.72 -3.32
N PHE A 356 -27.53 -45.44 -2.54
CA PHE A 356 -27.66 -44.21 -1.76
C PHE A 356 -26.53 -44.02 -0.74
N ARG A 357 -26.10 -45.09 -0.07
CA ARG A 357 -24.95 -45.06 0.85
C ARG A 357 -23.64 -44.70 0.15
N CYS A 358 -23.45 -45.14 -1.10
CA CYS A 358 -22.26 -44.82 -1.88
C CYS A 358 -22.25 -43.39 -2.44
N CYS A 359 -23.42 -42.73 -2.50
CA CYS A 359 -23.54 -41.32 -2.86
C CYS A 359 -23.30 -40.36 -1.70
N PHE A 360 -23.04 -40.84 -0.47
CA PHE A 360 -22.52 -39.97 0.58
C PHE A 360 -21.17 -39.41 0.10
N PRO A 361 -21.08 -38.09 -0.12
CA PRO A 361 -19.83 -37.53 -0.60
C PRO A 361 -18.78 -37.74 0.50
N THR A 362 -17.61 -38.25 0.11
CA THR A 362 -16.42 -38.27 0.97
C THR A 362 -15.98 -36.88 1.43
N SER A 363 -16.60 -35.80 0.91
CA SER A 363 -16.37 -34.43 1.32
C SER A 363 -17.08 -34.03 2.63
N PHE A 364 -17.85 -34.93 3.25
CA PHE A 364 -18.49 -34.69 4.56
C PHE A 364 -17.65 -35.13 5.77
N PHE A 365 -16.53 -35.83 5.54
CA PHE A 365 -15.66 -36.39 6.59
C PHE A 365 -14.24 -35.86 6.53
#